data_AF-A0A960FN41-F1
#
_entry.id   AF-A0A960FN41-F1
#
_cell.length_a   1.000
_cell.length_b   1.000
_cell.length_c   1.000
_cell.angle_alpha   90.00
_cell.angle_beta   90.00
_cell.angle_gamma   90.00
#
_symmetry.space_group_name_H-M   'P 1'
#
loop_
_entity.id
_entity.type
_entity.pdbx_description
1 polymer ?
#
loop_
_entity_poly.entity_id
_entity_poly.type
_entity_poly.pdbx_seq_one_letter_code
_entity_poly.pdbx_strand_id
1 'polypeptide(L)'
;ITVSADPSSPRKLRVIIEDAEADQFFSELFIDHVAITRAATAEYVLPVPLGSPLNRFGNDPVAGVNPNFWGSISGPYTDYRNGDPFSTKCGPGSSGTGCSQSNAEYRDTGYTYAIEVPPSMVGQPLTVELYDAGHYHRNNYPTVETADNTQACGSSGCTSSQAATGVRTQYEMFAADDTPLDNEDNPSLAGQCNGSGANGLLTLDPEASAGTYKNQWSLLCRVTVTTPGVYPMRVRSSGIAGATDSGNGWNQYAVRACAGSTSCTSTSTTGQPRVYALSDMSIFNKTANSTADFYLAEVDQIHAGKTFEISLFDPGDGQSGNAYLTIKRPNGSVPPCTYRNRSTGSSTTLTTCTIQTSNNGTPLFNGQWLDISIGLPTNYACTVGTLPGCWWTINYQFGGQPNDRTTWSAQIIGDPVHLVRDG
;
A
#
# COMPACT_ATOMS: atom_id res chain seq x y z
N ILE A 1 23.32 25.14 -5.91
CA ILE A 1 23.10 23.68 -6.06
C ILE A 1 21.74 23.49 -6.67
N THR A 2 21.64 22.76 -7.79
CA THR A 2 20.38 22.37 -8.40
C THR A 2 20.27 20.86 -8.40
N VAL A 3 19.07 20.35 -8.13
CA VAL A 3 18.74 18.93 -8.15
C VAL A 3 17.58 18.75 -9.12
N SER A 4 17.70 17.81 -10.05
CA SER A 4 16.64 17.51 -11.03
C SER A 4 16.59 16.01 -11.31
N ALA A 5 15.41 15.49 -11.69
CA ALA A 5 15.31 14.14 -12.21
C ALA A 5 16.20 13.95 -13.46
N ASP A 6 16.86 12.79 -13.55
CA ASP A 6 17.63 12.43 -14.74
C ASP A 6 16.67 11.86 -15.81
N PRO A 7 16.67 12.41 -17.05
CA PRO A 7 15.75 11.97 -18.10
C PRO A 7 16.00 10.52 -18.58
N SER A 8 17.14 9.92 -18.25
CA SER A 8 17.47 8.53 -18.59
C SER A 8 16.87 7.51 -17.62
N SER A 9 16.52 7.91 -16.39
CA SER A 9 15.96 7.00 -15.39
C SER A 9 15.18 7.74 -14.29
N PRO A 10 13.97 7.29 -13.93
CA PRO A 10 13.22 7.82 -12.79
C PRO A 10 13.83 7.42 -11.42
N ARG A 11 15.01 6.79 -11.42
CA ARG A 11 15.78 6.37 -10.24
C ARG A 11 17.12 7.11 -10.11
N LYS A 12 17.28 8.17 -10.89
CA LYS A 12 18.49 8.97 -10.95
C LYS A 12 18.14 10.43 -10.68
N LEU A 13 18.86 11.04 -9.74
CA LEU A 13 18.84 12.48 -9.52
C LEU A 13 20.16 13.04 -10.01
N ARG A 14 20.09 14.03 -10.89
CA ARG A 14 21.25 14.82 -11.29
C ARG A 14 21.41 15.99 -10.34
N VAL A 15 22.58 16.09 -9.73
CA VAL A 15 22.95 17.17 -8.82
C VAL A 15 24.03 18.01 -9.49
N ILE A 16 23.78 19.29 -9.65
CA ILE A 16 24.75 20.26 -10.16
C ILE A 16 25.10 21.24 -9.04
N ILE A 17 26.39 21.30 -8.73
CA ILE A 17 26.96 22.30 -7.82
C ILE A 17 27.73 23.27 -8.69
N GLU A 18 27.37 24.54 -8.59
CA GLU A 18 28.05 25.64 -9.24
C GLU A 18 28.55 26.58 -8.16
N ASP A 19 29.84 26.85 -8.20
CA ASP A 19 30.50 27.92 -7.46
C ASP A 19 30.97 28.94 -8.49
N ALA A 20 30.31 30.09 -8.55
CA ALA A 20 30.60 31.13 -9.52
C ALA A 20 31.87 31.93 -9.17
N GLU A 21 32.37 31.80 -7.93
CA GLU A 21 33.44 32.61 -7.34
C GLU A 21 34.42 31.72 -6.57
N ALA A 22 34.93 30.67 -7.23
CA ALA A 22 35.84 29.75 -6.56
C ALA A 22 37.14 30.46 -6.18
N ASP A 23 37.66 30.19 -4.97
CA ASP A 23 38.90 30.80 -4.47
C ASP A 23 40.10 30.58 -5.40
N GLN A 24 40.82 31.65 -5.72
CA GLN A 24 41.88 31.68 -6.72
C GLN A 24 43.22 32.10 -6.13
N PHE A 25 43.98 31.17 -5.55
CA PHE A 25 45.24 31.49 -4.86
C PHE A 25 46.39 31.99 -5.76
N PHE A 26 46.36 31.73 -7.07
CA PHE A 26 47.45 32.10 -7.99
C PHE A 26 46.96 32.78 -9.28
N SER A 27 45.71 32.56 -9.70
CA SER A 27 45.16 33.08 -10.95
C SER A 27 44.51 34.46 -10.84
N GLU A 28 44.29 34.96 -9.61
CA GLU A 28 43.74 36.31 -9.32
C GLU A 28 44.51 37.45 -9.99
N LEU A 29 45.80 37.25 -10.31
CA LEU A 29 46.62 38.24 -11.01
C LEU A 29 46.24 38.45 -12.48
N PHE A 30 45.48 37.52 -13.09
CA PHE A 30 45.21 37.49 -14.53
C PHE A 30 43.77 37.12 -14.90
N ILE A 31 42.98 36.60 -13.95
CA ILE A 31 41.61 36.14 -14.16
C ILE A 31 40.76 36.68 -13.01
N ASP A 32 39.79 37.54 -13.32
CA ASP A 32 38.92 38.16 -12.31
C ASP A 32 38.02 37.12 -11.61
N HIS A 33 37.47 36.16 -12.35
CA HIS A 33 36.50 35.18 -11.82
C HIS A 33 36.70 33.80 -12.45
N VAL A 34 36.56 32.75 -11.64
CA VAL A 34 36.55 31.35 -12.09
C VAL A 34 35.30 30.67 -11.55
N ALA A 35 34.40 30.32 -12.45
CA ALA A 35 33.27 29.47 -12.13
C ALA A 35 33.68 27.99 -12.19
N ILE A 36 33.40 27.24 -11.13
CA ILE A 36 33.57 25.79 -11.08
C ILE A 36 32.19 25.14 -11.03
N THR A 37 31.87 24.36 -12.06
CA THR A 37 30.71 23.49 -12.07
C THR A 37 31.14 22.04 -11.85
N ARG A 38 30.44 21.34 -10.96
CA ARG A 38 30.53 19.90 -10.73
C ARG A 38 29.15 19.30 -10.85
N ALA A 39 29.03 18.21 -11.60
CA ALA A 39 27.81 17.45 -11.68
C ALA A 39 28.06 16.00 -11.23
N ALA A 40 27.07 15.43 -10.55
CA ALA A 40 27.04 14.04 -10.16
C ALA A 40 25.62 13.50 -10.31
N THR A 41 25.52 12.21 -10.60
CA THR A 41 24.25 11.49 -10.66
C THR A 41 24.16 10.56 -9.45
N ALA A 42 23.13 10.75 -8.63
CA ALA A 42 22.78 9.84 -7.55
C ALA A 42 21.81 8.78 -8.08
N GLU A 43 22.13 7.51 -7.87
CA GLU A 43 21.20 6.40 -8.09
C GLU A 43 20.58 5.97 -6.76
N TYR A 44 19.26 5.77 -6.74
CA TYR A 44 18.51 5.38 -5.54
C TYR A 44 17.49 4.29 -5.84
N VAL A 45 16.95 3.72 -4.78
CA VAL A 45 15.91 2.68 -4.83
C VAL A 45 14.55 3.32 -4.69
N LEU A 46 13.70 3.12 -5.68
CA LEU A 46 12.28 3.43 -5.53
C LEU A 46 11.65 2.41 -4.58
N PRO A 47 10.70 2.81 -3.73
CA PRO A 47 9.83 1.87 -3.02
C PRO A 47 9.25 0.86 -4.01
N VAL A 48 9.21 -0.41 -3.61
CA VAL A 48 8.73 -1.50 -4.45
C VAL A 48 7.20 -1.39 -4.53
N PRO A 49 6.60 -1.21 -5.72
CA PRO A 49 5.14 -1.18 -5.86
C PRO A 49 4.50 -2.41 -5.23
N LEU A 50 3.59 -2.23 -4.28
CA LEU A 50 3.02 -3.31 -3.47
C LEU A 50 1.53 -3.53 -3.77
N GLY A 51 1.15 -4.76 -4.13
CA GLY A 51 -0.23 -5.25 -4.09
C GLY A 51 -0.99 -5.35 -5.42
N SER A 52 -0.84 -4.45 -6.40
CA SER A 52 -1.56 -4.59 -7.68
C SER A 52 -0.92 -3.81 -8.83
N PRO A 53 -0.74 -4.42 -10.02
CA PRO A 53 -0.36 -3.71 -11.24
C PRO A 53 -1.54 -3.02 -11.94
N LEU A 54 -2.76 -3.23 -11.46
CA LEU A 54 -3.98 -2.84 -12.16
C LEU A 54 -4.40 -1.43 -11.76
N ASN A 55 -5.36 -0.89 -12.48
CA ASN A 55 -6.02 0.37 -12.17
C ASN A 55 -6.94 0.32 -10.94
N ARG A 56 -6.76 -0.70 -10.09
CA ARG A 56 -7.61 -1.02 -8.95
C ARG A 56 -6.83 -1.77 -7.88
N PHE A 57 -7.30 -1.60 -6.66
CA PHE A 57 -6.86 -2.31 -5.47
C PHE A 57 -8.08 -2.84 -4.72
N GLY A 58 -8.14 -4.16 -4.57
CA GLY A 58 -9.28 -4.88 -4.00
C GLY A 58 -10.34 -5.31 -5.02
N ASN A 59 -11.42 -5.90 -4.51
CA ASN A 59 -12.55 -6.39 -5.30
C ASN A 59 -13.32 -5.26 -5.99
N ASP A 60 -13.79 -5.53 -7.22
CA ASP A 60 -14.73 -4.67 -7.94
C ASP A 60 -15.97 -5.51 -8.33
N PRO A 61 -16.99 -5.53 -7.46
CA PRO A 61 -18.21 -6.29 -7.70
C PRO A 61 -18.96 -5.84 -8.97
N VAL A 62 -18.88 -4.55 -9.32
CA VAL A 62 -19.58 -3.99 -10.50
C VAL A 62 -18.95 -4.47 -11.81
N ALA A 63 -17.62 -4.58 -11.85
CA ALA A 63 -16.91 -5.13 -13.00
C ALA A 63 -16.76 -6.67 -12.96
N GLY A 64 -17.23 -7.34 -11.90
CA GLY A 64 -17.05 -8.79 -11.71
C GLY A 64 -15.61 -9.22 -11.46
N VAL A 65 -14.73 -8.30 -11.03
CA VAL A 65 -13.32 -8.59 -10.75
C VAL A 65 -13.15 -8.91 -9.27
N ASN A 66 -12.70 -10.11 -8.96
CA ASN A 66 -12.62 -10.61 -7.59
C ASN A 66 -11.26 -11.27 -7.33
N PRO A 67 -10.20 -10.48 -7.01
CA PRO A 67 -8.96 -11.04 -6.51
C PRO A 67 -9.10 -11.64 -5.10
N ASN A 68 -10.27 -11.56 -4.45
CA ASN A 68 -10.60 -12.09 -3.12
C ASN A 68 -9.93 -11.34 -1.95
N PHE A 69 -9.66 -10.04 -2.14
CA PHE A 69 -9.20 -9.16 -1.08
C PHE A 69 -9.82 -7.77 -1.16
N TRP A 70 -9.75 -7.07 -0.05
CA TRP A 70 -10.11 -5.67 0.12
C TRP A 70 -8.96 -4.94 0.82
N GLY A 71 -8.80 -3.64 0.58
CA GLY A 71 -8.03 -2.80 1.50
C GLY A 71 -8.70 -2.77 2.85
N SER A 72 -7.93 -2.62 3.93
CA SER A 72 -8.45 -2.61 5.28
C SER A 72 -7.74 -1.56 6.13
N ILE A 73 -8.42 -1.05 7.15
CA ILE A 73 -7.83 -0.17 8.16
C ILE A 73 -8.55 -0.36 9.51
N SER A 74 -7.79 -0.46 10.60
CA SER A 74 -8.36 -0.51 11.95
C SER A 74 -8.77 0.85 12.46
N GLY A 75 -9.75 0.86 13.36
CA GLY A 75 -9.89 1.96 14.31
C GLY A 75 -8.73 2.03 15.31
N PRO A 76 -8.46 3.21 15.88
CA PRO A 76 -7.37 3.43 16.83
C PRO A 76 -7.50 2.63 18.13
N TYR A 77 -8.67 2.04 18.41
CA TYR A 77 -8.95 1.28 19.64
C TYR A 77 -9.21 -0.21 19.40
N THR A 78 -8.72 -0.75 18.28
CA THR A 78 -8.82 -2.17 17.92
C THR A 78 -7.67 -2.98 18.52
N ASP A 79 -7.87 -4.25 18.88
CA ASP A 79 -6.75 -5.08 19.37
C ASP A 79 -5.72 -5.30 18.24
N TYR A 80 -4.44 -5.05 18.55
CA TYR A 80 -3.27 -5.24 17.67
C TYR A 80 -3.25 -6.58 16.95
N ARG A 81 -3.72 -7.63 17.64
CA ARG A 81 -3.80 -9.01 17.12
C ARG A 81 -4.90 -9.25 16.08
N ASN A 82 -5.57 -8.18 15.62
CA ASN A 82 -6.51 -8.30 14.51
C ASN A 82 -5.85 -7.97 13.16
N GLY A 83 -4.52 -7.95 13.02
CA GLY A 83 -3.91 -7.88 11.68
C GLY A 83 -3.48 -6.53 11.14
N ASP A 84 -3.49 -5.50 11.97
CA ASP A 84 -3.07 -4.14 11.59
C ASP A 84 -2.22 -3.55 12.73
N PRO A 85 -0.89 -3.54 12.56
CA PRO A 85 0.04 -3.10 13.59
C PRO A 85 0.22 -1.58 13.60
N PHE A 86 -0.30 -0.86 12.60
CA PHE A 86 0.04 0.55 12.38
C PHE A 86 -1.10 1.49 12.76
N SER A 87 -2.36 1.12 12.55
CA SER A 87 -3.49 2.03 12.74
C SER A 87 -4.07 2.02 14.16
N THR A 88 -3.76 0.99 14.97
CA THR A 88 -4.26 0.87 16.34
C THR A 88 -3.28 1.37 17.40
N LYS A 89 -3.79 2.06 18.41
CA LYS A 89 -3.04 2.46 19.62
C LYS A 89 -2.93 1.35 20.65
N CYS A 90 -3.81 0.35 20.58
CA CYS A 90 -3.83 -0.73 21.57
C CYS A 90 -2.74 -1.75 21.29
N GLY A 91 -2.03 -2.18 22.33
CA GLY A 91 -1.14 -3.34 22.25
C GLY A 91 -1.88 -4.69 22.24
N PRO A 92 -1.14 -5.80 22.17
CA PRO A 92 -1.71 -7.15 22.07
C PRO A 92 -2.67 -7.46 23.23
N GLY A 93 -3.90 -7.87 22.89
CA GLY A 93 -4.90 -8.30 23.88
C GLY A 93 -5.65 -7.17 24.57
N SER A 94 -5.44 -5.93 24.14
CA SER A 94 -6.15 -4.77 24.65
C SER A 94 -7.03 -4.16 23.57
N SER A 95 -8.17 -3.60 23.94
CA SER A 95 -9.05 -2.86 23.03
C SER A 95 -9.88 -1.82 23.79
N GLY A 96 -10.49 -0.91 23.04
CA GLY A 96 -11.36 0.14 23.58
C GLY A 96 -10.63 1.44 23.92
N THR A 97 -11.40 2.47 24.27
CA THR A 97 -10.91 3.86 24.44
C THR A 97 -9.92 4.04 25.59
N GLY A 98 -9.77 3.03 26.46
CA GLY A 98 -8.78 3.03 27.53
C GLY A 98 -7.33 2.83 27.07
N CYS A 99 -7.09 2.50 25.80
CA CYS A 99 -5.73 2.35 25.27
C CYS A 99 -5.00 3.69 25.18
N SER A 100 -3.95 3.86 25.99
CA SER A 100 -3.08 5.05 26.01
C SER A 100 -1.84 4.90 25.12
N GLN A 101 -2.00 4.38 23.90
CA GLN A 101 -0.91 4.10 22.95
C GLN A 101 0.16 3.12 23.49
N SER A 102 -0.26 1.90 23.85
CA SER A 102 0.66 0.83 24.23
C SER A 102 1.30 0.11 23.03
N ASN A 103 0.78 0.32 21.82
CA ASN A 103 1.41 -0.13 20.58
C ASN A 103 2.51 0.85 20.14
N ALA A 104 3.75 0.37 20.08
CA ALA A 104 4.92 1.15 19.64
C ALA A 104 5.00 1.38 18.13
N GLU A 105 4.28 0.59 17.32
CA GLU A 105 4.24 0.70 15.86
C GLU A 105 3.13 1.63 15.36
N TYR A 106 2.26 2.11 16.26
CA TYR A 106 1.18 3.00 15.90
C TYR A 106 1.66 4.26 15.19
N ARG A 107 1.00 4.59 14.07
CA ARG A 107 1.15 5.83 13.33
C ARG A 107 -0.23 6.38 12.96
N ASP A 108 -0.41 7.68 13.12
CA ASP A 108 -1.65 8.38 12.80
C ASP A 108 -1.79 8.71 11.29
N THR A 109 -0.76 8.41 10.51
CA THR A 109 -0.72 8.68 9.06
C THR A 109 -1.49 7.67 8.21
N GLY A 110 -1.82 6.48 8.75
CA GLY A 110 -2.60 5.46 8.04
C GLY A 110 -1.92 4.92 6.77
N TYR A 111 -2.65 4.33 5.83
CA TYR A 111 -2.05 3.71 4.63
C TYR A 111 -2.02 4.68 3.44
N THR A 112 -0.97 4.62 2.63
CA THR A 112 -0.84 5.45 1.42
C THR A 112 -0.79 4.57 0.17
N TYR A 113 -1.70 4.85 -0.76
CA TYR A 113 -1.73 4.24 -2.08
C TYR A 113 -1.21 5.22 -3.12
N ALA A 114 -0.34 4.74 -4.02
CA ALA A 114 0.00 5.43 -5.24
C ALA A 114 -1.09 5.21 -6.29
N ILE A 115 -1.57 6.30 -6.88
CA ILE A 115 -2.26 6.28 -8.16
C ILE A 115 -1.25 6.78 -9.20
N GLU A 116 -0.53 5.84 -9.80
CA GLU A 116 0.52 6.16 -10.75
C GLU A 116 -0.06 6.40 -12.14
N VAL A 117 0.05 7.64 -12.60
CA VAL A 117 -0.56 8.14 -13.84
C VAL A 117 0.48 8.14 -14.97
N PRO A 118 0.20 7.47 -16.09
CA PRO A 118 1.13 7.44 -17.22
C PRO A 118 1.18 8.79 -17.96
N PRO A 119 2.31 9.09 -18.66
CA PRO A 119 2.44 10.30 -19.49
C PRO A 119 1.33 10.50 -20.53
N SER A 120 0.74 9.41 -21.03
CA SER A 120 -0.38 9.47 -21.99
C SER A 120 -1.66 10.09 -21.43
N MET A 121 -1.75 10.28 -20.11
CA MET A 121 -2.91 10.91 -19.47
C MET A 121 -2.74 12.40 -19.21
N VAL A 122 -1.58 13.02 -19.48
CA VAL A 122 -1.40 14.46 -19.32
C VAL A 122 -2.43 15.22 -20.18
N GLY A 123 -3.15 16.16 -19.56
CA GLY A 123 -4.26 16.89 -20.16
C GLY A 123 -5.61 16.16 -20.15
N GLN A 124 -5.67 14.92 -19.67
CA GLN A 124 -6.91 14.14 -19.51
C GLN A 124 -7.42 14.19 -18.07
N PRO A 125 -8.73 13.98 -17.83
CA PRO A 125 -9.25 13.78 -16.48
C PRO A 125 -8.76 12.45 -15.90
N LEU A 126 -8.22 12.48 -14.68
CA LEU A 126 -8.08 11.35 -13.78
C LEU A 126 -9.34 11.27 -12.91
N THR A 127 -10.03 10.13 -12.91
CA THR A 127 -11.14 9.83 -12.00
C THR A 127 -10.69 8.77 -11.00
N VAL A 128 -10.94 9.00 -9.71
CA VAL A 128 -10.63 8.09 -8.60
C VAL A 128 -11.91 7.81 -7.81
N GLU A 129 -12.22 6.54 -7.63
CA GLU A 129 -13.44 6.07 -6.96
C GLU A 129 -13.11 5.10 -5.82
N LEU A 130 -13.99 5.11 -4.81
CA LEU A 130 -13.94 4.24 -3.63
C LEU A 130 -15.19 3.37 -3.56
N TYR A 131 -15.02 2.09 -3.29
CA TYR A 131 -16.12 1.17 -2.99
C TYR A 131 -16.19 0.91 -1.48
N ASP A 132 -17.38 0.95 -0.90
CA ASP A 132 -17.59 0.78 0.55
C ASP A 132 -16.67 1.70 1.36
N ALA A 133 -16.68 2.99 1.04
CA ALA A 133 -15.73 3.93 1.65
C ALA A 133 -15.91 4.06 3.18
N GLY A 134 -17.11 3.82 3.70
CA GLY A 134 -17.40 3.95 5.13
C GLY A 134 -17.46 2.60 5.84
N HIS A 135 -17.30 2.63 7.16
CA HIS A 135 -17.57 1.47 8.00
C HIS A 135 -19.07 1.19 8.07
N TYR A 136 -19.49 0.02 7.61
CA TYR A 136 -20.87 -0.44 7.71
C TYR A 136 -20.96 -1.86 8.26
N HIS A 137 -21.34 -1.98 9.52
CA HIS A 137 -21.43 -3.25 10.22
C HIS A 137 -22.17 -4.33 9.40
N ARG A 138 -21.52 -5.49 9.25
CA ARG A 138 -22.04 -6.63 8.49
C ARG A 138 -22.33 -7.81 9.42
N ASN A 139 -23.59 -8.24 9.42
CA ASN A 139 -23.97 -9.53 10.00
C ASN A 139 -23.55 -10.64 9.04
N ASN A 140 -22.62 -11.49 9.46
CA ASN A 140 -21.98 -12.54 8.66
C ASN A 140 -21.17 -11.97 7.49
N TYR A 141 -19.85 -12.06 7.60
CA TYR A 141 -18.88 -11.66 6.57
C TYR A 141 -19.27 -12.26 5.19
N PRO A 142 -19.79 -11.49 4.21
CA PRO A 142 -20.16 -12.00 2.89
C PRO A 142 -18.90 -12.22 2.04
N THR A 143 -18.90 -13.13 1.05
CA THR A 143 -17.70 -13.36 0.18
C THR A 143 -17.61 -12.35 -0.96
N VAL A 144 -18.66 -11.56 -1.19
CA VAL A 144 -18.81 -10.64 -2.32
C VAL A 144 -18.93 -9.18 -1.89
N GLU A 145 -18.96 -8.92 -0.58
CA GLU A 145 -19.03 -7.58 0.01
C GLU A 145 -17.85 -7.40 0.98
N THR A 146 -17.70 -6.18 1.50
CA THR A 146 -16.82 -5.94 2.64
C THR A 146 -17.35 -6.61 3.90
N ALA A 147 -16.51 -6.66 4.92
CA ALA A 147 -16.70 -7.47 6.11
C ALA A 147 -16.45 -6.62 7.38
N ASP A 148 -16.87 -5.36 7.32
CA ASP A 148 -16.71 -4.40 8.41
C ASP A 148 -17.39 -4.89 9.68
N ASN A 149 -16.67 -4.77 10.79
CA ASN A 149 -17.20 -5.11 12.09
C ASN A 149 -16.55 -4.26 13.19
N THR A 150 -17.27 -4.11 14.29
CA THR A 150 -16.82 -3.48 15.52
C THR A 150 -16.79 -4.52 16.63
N GLN A 151 -15.78 -4.43 17.49
CA GLN A 151 -15.66 -5.35 18.62
C GLN A 151 -16.83 -5.22 19.62
N ALA A 152 -17.58 -4.11 19.58
CA ALA A 152 -18.77 -3.92 20.40
C ALA A 152 -19.94 -4.82 19.98
N CYS A 153 -20.00 -5.27 18.73
CA CYS A 153 -21.15 -6.00 18.18
C CYS A 153 -21.09 -7.52 18.38
N GLY A 154 -19.95 -8.07 18.82
CA GLY A 154 -19.81 -9.50 19.08
C GLY A 154 -20.27 -10.39 17.91
N SER A 155 -20.60 -11.65 18.20
CA SER A 155 -21.04 -12.64 17.19
C SER A 155 -22.56 -12.90 17.17
N SER A 156 -23.33 -12.33 18.10
CA SER A 156 -24.74 -12.68 18.34
C SER A 156 -25.74 -11.52 18.16
N GLY A 157 -25.29 -10.34 17.72
CA GLY A 157 -26.16 -9.24 17.31
C GLY A 157 -25.60 -7.85 17.65
N CYS A 158 -25.94 -6.87 16.81
CA CYS A 158 -25.40 -5.52 16.86
C CYS A 158 -26.54 -4.50 16.95
N THR A 159 -26.61 -3.75 18.05
CA THR A 159 -27.49 -2.57 18.15
C THR A 159 -26.92 -1.41 17.34
N SER A 160 -27.77 -0.44 16.97
CA SER A 160 -27.31 0.77 16.27
C SER A 160 -26.26 1.55 17.06
N SER A 161 -26.37 1.59 18.39
CA SER A 161 -25.36 2.22 19.26
C SER A 161 -24.02 1.49 19.26
N GLN A 162 -24.03 0.16 19.11
CA GLN A 162 -22.79 -0.61 18.98
C GLN A 162 -22.19 -0.44 17.59
N ALA A 163 -22.99 -0.50 16.52
CA ALA A 163 -22.50 -0.26 15.14
C ALA A 163 -21.82 1.12 15.00
N ALA A 164 -22.37 2.13 15.69
CA ALA A 164 -21.81 3.47 15.72
C ALA A 164 -20.42 3.58 16.40
N THR A 165 -19.95 2.54 17.10
CA THR A 165 -18.57 2.50 17.64
C THR A 165 -17.55 1.95 16.62
N GLY A 166 -17.96 1.78 15.37
CA GLY A 166 -17.10 1.39 14.26
C GLY A 166 -16.00 2.40 13.94
N VAL A 167 -15.36 2.21 12.79
CA VAL A 167 -14.18 2.99 12.40
C VAL A 167 -14.59 4.25 11.64
N ARG A 168 -14.16 5.42 12.12
CA ARG A 168 -14.15 6.62 11.28
C ARG A 168 -13.03 6.46 10.26
N THR A 169 -13.31 6.69 8.98
CA THR A 169 -12.29 6.61 7.93
C THR A 169 -12.26 7.89 7.11
N GLN A 170 -11.06 8.35 6.82
CA GLN A 170 -10.82 9.46 5.92
C GLN A 170 -9.96 9.04 4.74
N TYR A 171 -10.31 9.53 3.55
CA TYR A 171 -9.58 9.41 2.30
C TYR A 171 -9.22 10.81 1.82
N GLU A 172 -7.95 11.05 1.50
CA GLU A 172 -7.49 12.32 0.95
C GLU A 172 -6.60 12.07 -0.26
N MET A 173 -6.88 12.81 -1.34
CA MET A 173 -6.09 12.80 -2.57
C MET A 173 -5.06 13.93 -2.56
N PHE A 174 -3.89 13.63 -3.09
CA PHE A 174 -2.80 14.58 -3.27
C PHE A 174 -2.38 14.63 -4.74
N ALA A 175 -1.89 15.78 -5.18
CA ALA A 175 -1.39 15.98 -6.53
C ALA A 175 0.01 15.34 -6.67
N ALA A 176 0.35 14.87 -7.88
CA ALA A 176 1.74 14.61 -8.21
C ALA A 176 2.54 15.92 -8.22
N ASP A 177 3.81 15.84 -7.84
CA ASP A 177 4.76 16.96 -7.84
C ASP A 177 6.12 16.54 -8.44
N ASP A 178 7.12 17.42 -8.25
CA ASP A 178 8.47 17.26 -8.78
C ASP A 178 9.42 16.55 -7.79
N THR A 179 8.90 16.07 -6.66
CA THR A 179 9.63 15.35 -5.60
C THR A 179 9.16 13.89 -5.51
N PRO A 180 9.28 13.08 -6.58
CA PRO A 180 8.62 11.76 -6.71
C PRO A 180 9.02 10.69 -5.68
N LEU A 181 9.97 10.98 -4.79
CA LEU A 181 10.44 10.10 -3.71
C LEU A 181 9.94 10.52 -2.34
N ASP A 182 9.52 11.77 -2.20
CA ASP A 182 8.90 12.29 -1.02
C ASP A 182 7.40 12.30 -1.28
N ASN A 183 6.67 11.43 -0.59
CA ASN A 183 5.22 11.42 -0.69
C ASN A 183 4.56 12.20 0.46
N GLU A 184 5.36 12.85 1.30
CA GLU A 184 4.90 13.61 2.47
C GLU A 184 4.55 15.06 2.09
N ASP A 185 5.24 15.63 1.09
CA ASP A 185 5.14 17.03 0.66
C ASP A 185 4.16 17.30 -0.49
N ASN A 186 3.53 16.25 -1.04
CA ASN A 186 2.56 16.40 -2.12
C ASN A 186 1.41 17.37 -1.76
N PRO A 187 1.04 18.30 -2.65
CA PRO A 187 -0.06 19.22 -2.40
C PRO A 187 -1.41 18.52 -2.27
N SER A 188 -2.18 18.84 -1.23
CA SER A 188 -3.54 18.31 -1.07
C SER A 188 -4.47 18.76 -2.20
N LEU A 189 -5.28 17.84 -2.71
CA LEU A 189 -6.37 18.10 -3.66
C LEU A 189 -7.73 18.32 -2.97
N ALA A 190 -7.76 18.41 -1.64
CA ALA A 190 -8.99 18.72 -0.90
C ALA A 190 -9.59 20.06 -1.37
N GLY A 191 -10.84 20.01 -1.85
CA GLY A 191 -11.53 21.18 -2.39
C GLY A 191 -11.18 21.54 -3.84
N GLN A 192 -10.24 20.83 -4.47
CA GLN A 192 -9.68 21.18 -5.79
C GLN A 192 -10.11 20.24 -6.93
N CYS A 193 -10.86 19.18 -6.61
CA CYS A 193 -11.37 18.22 -7.57
C CYS A 193 -12.73 18.66 -8.14
N ASN A 194 -13.04 18.17 -9.33
CA ASN A 194 -14.30 18.40 -10.02
C ASN A 194 -15.33 17.29 -9.75
N GLY A 195 -16.61 17.57 -10.04
CA GLY A 195 -17.72 16.62 -9.91
C GLY A 195 -18.47 16.69 -8.57
N SER A 196 -19.62 16.04 -8.48
CA SER A 196 -20.49 16.03 -7.29
C SER A 196 -20.05 15.04 -6.20
N GLY A 197 -18.77 14.70 -6.16
CA GLY A 197 -18.19 13.72 -5.22
C GLY A 197 -17.61 14.38 -3.96
N ALA A 198 -16.72 13.65 -3.29
CA ALA A 198 -16.06 14.12 -2.06
C ALA A 198 -15.05 15.27 -2.27
N ASN A 199 -14.83 15.68 -3.51
CA ASN A 199 -13.95 16.80 -3.86
C ASN A 199 -12.52 16.66 -3.25
N GLY A 200 -11.92 15.48 -3.40
CA GLY A 200 -10.54 15.21 -2.97
C GLY A 200 -10.36 14.88 -1.48
N LEU A 201 -11.39 15.03 -0.64
CA LEU A 201 -11.35 14.70 0.78
C LEU A 201 -12.68 14.13 1.27
N LEU A 202 -12.69 12.87 1.68
CA LEU A 202 -13.87 12.20 2.23
C LEU A 202 -13.61 11.78 3.68
N THR A 203 -14.41 12.25 4.64
CA THR A 203 -14.42 11.71 6.01
C THR A 203 -15.78 11.11 6.29
N LEU A 204 -15.82 9.84 6.71
CA LEU A 204 -17.06 9.14 7.05
C LEU A 204 -17.01 8.63 8.49
N ASP A 205 -17.99 9.04 9.28
CA ASP A 205 -18.32 8.41 10.54
C ASP A 205 -18.93 7.00 10.29
N PRO A 206 -18.84 6.09 11.27
CA PRO A 206 -19.48 4.77 11.17
C PRO A 206 -20.97 4.89 10.85
N GLU A 207 -21.46 4.05 9.94
CA GLU A 207 -22.86 4.02 9.46
C GLU A 207 -23.34 5.29 8.71
N ALA A 208 -22.52 6.34 8.60
CA ALA A 208 -22.93 7.58 7.98
C ALA A 208 -23.16 7.41 6.46
N SER A 209 -24.19 8.07 5.94
CA SER A 209 -24.45 8.18 4.50
C SER A 209 -24.48 6.82 3.76
N ALA A 210 -24.98 5.76 4.41
CA ALA A 210 -24.99 4.40 3.87
C ALA A 210 -25.65 4.30 2.47
N GLY A 211 -26.68 5.10 2.19
CA GLY A 211 -27.33 5.14 0.88
C GLY A 211 -26.44 5.63 -0.27
N THR A 212 -25.28 6.22 0.03
CA THR A 212 -24.32 6.74 -0.95
C THR A 212 -23.06 5.88 -1.07
N TYR A 213 -22.57 5.33 0.04
CA TYR A 213 -21.24 4.70 0.07
C TYR A 213 -21.28 3.19 0.37
N LYS A 214 -22.34 2.67 1.01
CA LYS A 214 -22.41 1.24 1.36
C LYS A 214 -22.68 0.39 0.12
N ASN A 215 -21.80 -0.57 -0.19
CA ASN A 215 -21.88 -1.37 -1.42
C ASN A 215 -21.99 -0.54 -2.71
N GLN A 216 -21.38 0.65 -2.76
CA GLN A 216 -21.45 1.55 -3.92
C GLN A 216 -20.08 2.10 -4.26
N TRP A 217 -19.79 2.24 -5.55
CA TRP A 217 -18.68 3.06 -6.03
C TRP A 217 -19.04 4.53 -5.93
N SER A 218 -18.17 5.32 -5.31
CA SER A 218 -18.35 6.74 -5.05
C SER A 218 -17.14 7.54 -5.54
N LEU A 219 -17.39 8.74 -6.07
CA LEU A 219 -16.33 9.60 -6.58
C LEU A 219 -15.57 10.27 -5.41
N LEU A 220 -14.28 9.97 -5.27
CA LEU A 220 -13.38 10.69 -4.37
C LEU A 220 -12.91 11.98 -5.02
N CYS A 221 -12.30 11.86 -6.21
CA CYS A 221 -11.72 13.00 -6.92
C CYS A 221 -11.80 12.81 -8.44
N ARG A 222 -12.07 13.90 -9.15
CA ARG A 222 -11.78 14.04 -10.57
C ARG A 222 -10.92 15.27 -10.82
N VAL A 223 -9.73 15.10 -11.37
CA VAL A 223 -8.79 16.20 -11.61
C VAL A 223 -8.18 16.07 -12.99
N THR A 224 -7.86 17.20 -13.65
CA THR A 224 -7.10 17.15 -14.90
C THR A 224 -5.64 16.90 -14.58
N VAL A 225 -5.05 15.88 -15.18
CA VAL A 225 -3.64 15.53 -14.99
C VAL A 225 -2.77 16.62 -15.62
N THR A 226 -1.98 17.31 -14.80
CA THR A 226 -0.97 18.29 -15.26
C THR A 226 0.42 17.65 -15.36
N THR A 227 0.72 16.74 -14.44
CA THR A 227 2.02 16.07 -14.32
C THR A 227 1.79 14.56 -14.24
N PRO A 228 2.49 13.73 -15.02
CA PRO A 228 2.45 12.28 -14.83
C PRO A 228 3.20 11.88 -13.55
N GLY A 229 2.98 10.67 -13.06
CA GLY A 229 3.60 10.18 -11.83
C GLY A 229 2.59 9.82 -10.76
N VAL A 230 3.05 9.79 -9.51
CA VAL A 230 2.25 9.31 -8.37
C VAL A 230 1.35 10.42 -7.86
N TYR A 231 0.04 10.17 -7.84
CA TYR A 231 -0.95 10.94 -7.09
C TYR A 231 -1.28 10.14 -5.84
N PRO A 232 -0.72 10.49 -4.67
CA PRO A 232 -0.97 9.72 -3.46
C PRO A 232 -2.43 9.84 -3.01
N MET A 233 -2.95 8.73 -2.48
CA MET A 233 -4.19 8.69 -1.73
C MET A 233 -3.91 8.16 -0.33
N ARG A 234 -4.13 8.97 0.69
CA ARG A 234 -3.95 8.57 2.10
C ARG A 234 -5.29 8.13 2.69
N VAL A 235 -5.26 7.02 3.41
CA VAL A 235 -6.40 6.46 4.15
C VAL A 235 -6.05 6.42 5.63
N ARG A 236 -6.79 7.14 6.47
CA ARG A 236 -6.53 7.21 7.92
C ARG A 236 -7.78 6.99 8.74
N SER A 237 -7.60 6.46 9.94
CA SER A 237 -8.64 6.27 10.96
C SER A 237 -8.38 7.06 12.25
N SER A 238 -7.27 7.77 12.30
CA SER A 238 -6.77 8.49 13.46
C SER A 238 -6.05 9.77 13.02
N GLY A 239 -5.81 10.71 13.93
CA GLY A 239 -5.13 11.98 13.59
C GLY A 239 -5.90 12.83 12.58
N ILE A 240 -7.23 12.69 12.56
CA ILE A 240 -8.12 13.43 11.65
C ILE A 240 -8.37 14.82 12.26
N ALA A 241 -8.01 15.86 11.50
CA ALA A 241 -8.17 17.25 11.95
C ALA A 241 -9.63 17.55 12.34
N GLY A 242 -9.82 18.12 13.53
CA GLY A 242 -11.14 18.46 14.05
C GLY A 242 -11.96 17.27 14.60
N ALA A 243 -11.40 16.07 14.64
CA ALA A 243 -12.06 14.88 15.17
C ALA A 243 -11.24 14.24 16.29
N THR A 244 -11.89 13.86 17.39
CA THR A 244 -11.25 12.98 18.38
C THR A 244 -11.20 11.57 17.84
N ASP A 245 -10.06 10.91 18.02
CA ASP A 245 -9.90 9.50 17.67
C ASP A 245 -11.00 8.64 18.27
N SER A 246 -11.58 7.77 17.46
CA SER A 246 -12.69 6.91 17.85
C SER A 246 -12.71 5.66 16.97
N GLY A 247 -13.25 4.57 17.53
CA GLY A 247 -13.54 3.36 16.78
C GLY A 247 -12.73 2.16 17.23
N ASN A 248 -13.43 1.05 17.47
CA ASN A 248 -12.85 -0.26 17.76
C ASN A 248 -13.42 -1.28 16.76
N GLY A 249 -12.65 -1.62 15.74
CA GLY A 249 -13.07 -2.43 14.62
C GLY A 249 -12.22 -2.21 13.39
N TRP A 250 -12.79 -2.50 12.22
CA TRP A 250 -12.14 -2.32 10.93
C TRP A 250 -13.11 -1.81 9.87
N ASN A 251 -12.58 -1.03 8.95
CA ASN A 251 -13.24 -0.65 7.70
C ASN A 251 -12.49 -1.28 6.53
N GLN A 252 -13.20 -1.82 5.56
CA GLN A 252 -12.65 -2.42 4.37
C GLN A 252 -13.21 -1.72 3.13
N TYR A 253 -12.38 -1.59 2.11
CA TYR A 253 -12.70 -0.79 0.94
C TYR A 253 -11.97 -1.29 -0.31
N ALA A 254 -12.40 -0.81 -1.47
CA ALA A 254 -11.62 -0.93 -2.70
C ALA A 254 -11.42 0.44 -3.35
N VAL A 255 -10.34 0.54 -4.13
CA VAL A 255 -9.95 1.77 -4.83
C VAL A 255 -9.84 1.45 -6.31
N ARG A 256 -10.28 2.36 -7.17
CA ARG A 256 -9.99 2.29 -8.60
C ARG A 256 -9.75 3.67 -9.20
N ALA A 257 -8.99 3.69 -10.27
CA ALA A 257 -8.67 4.90 -11.00
C ALA A 257 -8.76 4.66 -12.51
N CYS A 258 -9.08 5.70 -13.28
CA CYS A 258 -9.12 5.62 -14.74
C CYS A 258 -9.01 7.00 -15.38
N ALA A 259 -8.76 7.01 -16.69
CA ALA A 259 -8.91 8.20 -17.52
C ALA A 259 -10.40 8.47 -17.83
N GLY A 260 -10.76 9.75 -17.91
CA GLY A 260 -12.06 10.22 -18.33
C GLY A 260 -12.97 10.69 -17.19
N SER A 261 -14.18 11.13 -17.55
CA SER A 261 -15.17 11.70 -16.63
C SER A 261 -16.29 10.73 -16.24
N THR A 262 -16.21 9.48 -16.69
CA THR A 262 -17.17 8.41 -16.38
C THR A 262 -16.63 7.49 -15.30
N SER A 263 -17.51 6.68 -14.71
CA SER A 263 -17.13 5.68 -13.70
C SER A 263 -16.17 4.63 -14.29
N CYS A 264 -15.22 4.16 -13.47
CA CYS A 264 -14.08 3.35 -13.90
C CYS A 264 -14.44 1.86 -14.03
N THR A 265 -15.19 1.49 -15.07
CA THR A 265 -15.60 0.09 -15.28
C THR A 265 -14.66 -0.71 -16.18
N SER A 266 -13.72 -0.05 -16.87
CA SER A 266 -12.77 -0.72 -17.77
C SER A 266 -11.77 -1.59 -17.00
N THR A 267 -11.52 -2.80 -17.52
CA THR A 267 -10.52 -3.76 -17.03
C THR A 267 -9.25 -3.78 -17.88
N SER A 268 -9.11 -2.85 -18.85
CA SER A 268 -7.89 -2.78 -19.66
C SER A 268 -6.67 -2.46 -18.81
N THR A 269 -5.57 -3.11 -19.11
CA THR A 269 -4.28 -2.97 -18.42
C THR A 269 -3.31 -2.05 -19.16
N THR A 270 -3.72 -1.53 -20.32
CA THR A 270 -2.89 -0.65 -21.16
C THR A 270 -3.38 0.80 -21.09
N GLY A 271 -2.45 1.74 -20.93
CA GLY A 271 -2.73 3.18 -20.94
C GLY A 271 -3.60 3.68 -19.78
N GLN A 272 -3.70 2.90 -18.70
CA GLN A 272 -4.45 3.24 -17.49
C GLN A 272 -3.51 3.52 -16.31
N PRO A 273 -3.97 4.25 -15.29
CA PRO A 273 -3.20 4.40 -14.07
C PRO A 273 -3.06 3.04 -13.35
N ARG A 274 -2.04 2.92 -12.48
CA ARG A 274 -1.88 1.77 -11.58
C ARG A 274 -2.22 2.19 -10.15
N VAL A 275 -2.78 1.28 -9.36
CA VAL A 275 -3.12 1.52 -7.95
C VAL A 275 -2.42 0.48 -7.08
N TYR A 276 -1.41 0.91 -6.33
CA TYR A 276 -0.60 0.07 -5.44
C TYR A 276 -0.25 0.80 -4.16
N ALA A 277 0.17 0.09 -3.11
CA ALA A 277 0.62 0.70 -1.87
C ALA A 277 2.08 1.14 -1.95
N LEU A 278 2.41 2.28 -1.32
CA LEU A 278 3.76 2.89 -1.40
C LEU A 278 4.76 2.34 -0.38
N SER A 279 4.31 1.80 0.75
CA SER A 279 5.21 1.32 1.81
C SER A 279 4.69 0.03 2.41
N ASP A 280 3.45 0.09 2.87
CA ASP A 280 2.75 -1.01 3.48
C ASP A 280 1.25 -0.93 3.17
N MET A 281 0.58 -2.07 3.28
CA MET A 281 -0.87 -2.17 3.11
C MET A 281 -1.44 -3.16 4.11
N SER A 282 -2.58 -2.82 4.70
CA SER A 282 -3.44 -3.81 5.35
C SER A 282 -4.49 -4.29 4.37
N ILE A 283 -4.64 -5.61 4.29
CA ILE A 283 -5.65 -6.25 3.45
C ILE A 283 -6.54 -7.14 4.30
N PHE A 284 -7.79 -7.22 3.92
CA PHE A 284 -8.68 -8.27 4.37
C PHE A 284 -8.87 -9.27 3.23
N ASN A 285 -8.51 -10.52 3.45
CA ASN A 285 -8.68 -11.60 2.50
C ASN A 285 -9.84 -12.50 2.90
N LYS A 286 -10.72 -12.75 1.93
CA LYS A 286 -11.85 -13.66 2.11
C LYS A 286 -12.08 -14.45 0.84
N THR A 287 -11.75 -15.73 0.90
CA THR A 287 -11.70 -16.59 -0.29
C THR A 287 -12.79 -17.63 -0.20
N ALA A 288 -13.70 -17.65 -1.17
CA ALA A 288 -14.79 -18.63 -1.23
C ALA A 288 -14.29 -20.07 -1.46
N ASN A 289 -13.10 -20.23 -2.04
CA ASN A 289 -12.56 -21.50 -2.52
C ASN A 289 -11.29 -21.94 -1.78
N SER A 290 -11.09 -21.42 -0.56
CA SER A 290 -9.95 -21.71 0.33
C SER A 290 -8.55 -21.45 -0.25
N THR A 291 -8.43 -20.98 -1.49
CA THR A 291 -7.18 -20.56 -2.14
C THR A 291 -7.36 -19.17 -2.74
N ALA A 292 -6.35 -18.30 -2.61
CA ALA A 292 -6.26 -17.06 -3.37
C ALA A 292 -4.84 -16.76 -3.80
N ASP A 293 -4.71 -16.21 -5.01
CA ASP A 293 -3.48 -15.68 -5.57
C ASP A 293 -3.59 -14.16 -5.65
N PHE A 294 -2.66 -13.47 -5.01
CA PHE A 294 -2.58 -12.01 -4.99
C PHE A 294 -1.29 -11.55 -5.64
N TYR A 295 -1.32 -10.39 -6.29
CA TYR A 295 -0.09 -9.69 -6.57
C TYR A 295 0.56 -9.23 -5.27
N LEU A 296 1.87 -9.38 -5.18
CA LEU A 296 2.65 -9.01 -4.02
C LEU A 296 3.41 -7.72 -4.30
N ALA A 297 4.37 -7.77 -5.21
CA ALA A 297 5.33 -6.70 -5.40
C ALA A 297 5.93 -6.68 -6.81
N GLU A 298 6.21 -5.50 -7.37
CA GLU A 298 6.95 -5.37 -8.63
C GLU A 298 8.46 -5.25 -8.41
N VAL A 299 9.19 -6.36 -8.58
CA VAL A 299 10.64 -6.39 -8.36
C VAL A 299 11.36 -6.33 -9.70
N ASP A 300 11.92 -5.17 -10.04
CA ASP A 300 12.66 -4.94 -11.29
C ASP A 300 13.95 -5.79 -11.37
N GLN A 301 14.31 -6.21 -12.58
CA GLN A 301 15.52 -6.98 -12.87
C GLN A 301 16.81 -6.26 -12.47
N ILE A 302 16.80 -4.93 -12.32
CA ILE A 302 17.95 -4.16 -11.81
C ILE A 302 18.38 -4.59 -10.38
N HIS A 303 17.50 -5.30 -9.66
CA HIS A 303 17.79 -5.87 -8.36
C HIS A 303 18.39 -7.29 -8.44
N ALA A 304 18.77 -7.78 -9.62
CA ALA A 304 19.45 -9.07 -9.77
C ALA A 304 20.69 -9.17 -8.86
N GLY A 305 20.86 -10.31 -8.20
CA GLY A 305 21.95 -10.54 -7.23
C GLY A 305 21.71 -9.98 -5.84
N LYS A 306 20.58 -9.30 -5.58
CA LYS A 306 20.25 -8.66 -4.30
C LYS A 306 19.24 -9.49 -3.50
N THR A 307 18.81 -9.00 -2.34
CA THR A 307 17.82 -9.70 -1.51
C THR A 307 16.48 -8.98 -1.59
N PHE A 308 15.44 -9.70 -2.00
CA PHE A 308 14.06 -9.27 -1.88
C PHE A 308 13.54 -9.67 -0.48
N GLU A 309 13.13 -8.70 0.33
CA GLU A 309 12.56 -8.90 1.65
C GLU A 309 11.09 -8.53 1.67
N ILE A 310 10.28 -9.38 2.31
CA ILE A 310 8.84 -9.20 2.51
C ILE A 310 8.58 -9.28 4.01
N SER A 311 7.91 -8.29 4.60
CA SER A 311 7.42 -8.39 5.97
C SER A 311 5.91 -8.60 5.97
N LEU A 312 5.44 -9.60 6.71
CA LEU A 312 4.03 -9.92 6.88
C LEU A 312 3.67 -9.94 8.35
N PHE A 313 2.71 -9.13 8.73
CA PHE A 313 2.12 -9.12 10.05
C PHE A 313 0.85 -9.95 10.09
N ASP A 314 0.71 -10.73 11.16
CA ASP A 314 -0.44 -11.60 11.41
C ASP A 314 -0.71 -12.59 10.26
N PRO A 315 0.32 -13.18 9.61
CA PRO A 315 0.08 -13.91 8.39
C PRO A 315 -0.74 -15.17 8.66
N GLY A 316 -1.97 -15.23 8.11
CA GLY A 316 -2.65 -16.48 7.78
C GLY A 316 -3.26 -17.24 8.94
N ASP A 317 -4.34 -16.73 9.53
CA ASP A 317 -5.14 -17.43 10.54
C ASP A 317 -6.20 -18.34 9.87
N GLY A 318 -5.80 -19.56 9.55
CA GLY A 318 -6.75 -20.59 9.10
C GLY A 318 -7.69 -20.98 10.24
N GLN A 319 -8.94 -20.50 10.21
CA GLN A 319 -9.99 -20.79 11.21
C GLN A 319 -10.25 -22.31 11.40
N SER A 320 -9.93 -23.12 10.39
CA SER A 320 -9.94 -24.58 10.46
C SER A 320 -8.82 -25.18 9.61
N GLY A 321 -8.17 -26.23 10.12
CA GLY A 321 -7.15 -26.98 9.39
C GLY A 321 -5.82 -26.23 9.24
N ASN A 322 -4.98 -26.71 8.32
CA ASN A 322 -3.69 -26.05 8.05
C ASN A 322 -3.87 -24.88 7.09
N ALA A 323 -3.05 -23.85 7.25
CA ALA A 323 -2.93 -22.77 6.27
C ALA A 323 -1.48 -22.63 5.82
N TYR A 324 -1.29 -22.29 4.55
CA TYR A 324 0.00 -22.14 3.90
C TYR A 324 0.03 -20.87 3.09
N LEU A 325 1.21 -20.25 3.11
CA LEU A 325 1.57 -19.09 2.33
C LEU A 325 2.69 -19.47 1.37
N THR A 326 2.55 -19.18 0.07
CA THR A 326 3.58 -19.46 -0.93
C THR A 326 3.95 -18.22 -1.73
N ILE A 327 5.23 -17.88 -1.78
CA ILE A 327 5.75 -16.78 -2.61
C ILE A 327 6.16 -17.32 -3.98
N LYS A 328 5.68 -16.69 -5.05
CA LYS A 328 5.95 -17.10 -6.44
C LYS A 328 6.64 -15.97 -7.21
N ARG A 329 7.63 -16.34 -8.02
CA ARG A 329 8.27 -15.46 -9.01
C ARG A 329 7.28 -15.07 -10.12
N PRO A 330 7.58 -14.04 -10.93
CA PRO A 330 6.72 -13.66 -12.06
C PRO A 330 6.50 -14.78 -13.08
N ASN A 331 7.45 -15.71 -13.21
CA ASN A 331 7.34 -16.89 -14.07
C ASN A 331 6.56 -18.07 -13.43
N GLY A 332 5.99 -17.88 -12.24
CA GLY A 332 5.21 -18.88 -11.49
C GLY A 332 6.04 -19.86 -10.64
N SER A 333 7.37 -19.86 -10.74
CA SER A 333 8.22 -20.74 -9.93
C SER A 333 8.29 -20.29 -8.47
N VAL A 334 8.48 -21.24 -7.54
CA VAL A 334 8.60 -20.97 -6.10
C VAL A 334 10.10 -20.98 -5.72
N PRO A 335 10.70 -19.85 -5.33
CA PRO A 335 12.11 -19.79 -4.96
C PRO A 335 12.38 -20.34 -3.55
N PRO A 336 13.64 -20.63 -3.19
CA PRO A 336 14.02 -20.80 -1.79
C PRO A 336 13.88 -19.49 -1.02
N CYS A 337 13.64 -19.58 0.28
CA CYS A 337 13.61 -18.40 1.15
C CYS A 337 14.03 -18.75 2.58
N THR A 338 14.36 -17.74 3.36
CA THR A 338 14.50 -17.82 4.80
C THR A 338 13.48 -16.89 5.42
N TYR A 339 12.65 -17.37 6.34
CA TYR A 339 11.75 -16.51 7.10
C TYR A 339 12.17 -16.45 8.57
N ARG A 340 12.06 -15.27 9.16
CA ARG A 340 12.37 -14.98 10.56
C ARG A 340 11.12 -14.49 11.27
N ASN A 341 10.77 -15.11 12.39
CA ASN A 341 9.78 -14.55 13.30
C ASN A 341 10.45 -13.42 14.10
N ARG A 342 9.96 -12.19 13.92
CA ARG A 342 10.57 -10.99 14.53
C ARG A 342 10.50 -11.04 16.06
N SER A 343 9.43 -11.61 16.61
CA SER A 343 9.19 -11.68 18.05
C SER A 343 10.08 -12.69 18.76
N THR A 344 10.35 -13.84 18.13
CA THR A 344 11.20 -14.90 18.73
C THR A 344 12.65 -14.86 18.24
N GLY A 345 12.93 -14.13 17.16
CA GLY A 345 14.22 -14.14 16.46
C GLY A 345 14.52 -15.44 15.69
N SER A 346 13.61 -16.43 15.76
CA SER A 346 13.82 -17.76 15.15
C SER A 346 13.73 -17.67 13.64
N SER A 347 14.66 -18.31 12.94
CA SER A 347 14.72 -18.32 11.47
C SER A 347 14.65 -19.74 10.92
N THR A 348 13.94 -19.92 9.80
CA THR A 348 13.82 -21.20 9.10
C THR A 348 14.08 -21.00 7.60
N THR A 349 14.94 -21.84 7.03
CA THR A 349 15.24 -21.84 5.59
C THR A 349 14.49 -22.95 4.89
N LEU A 350 13.84 -22.61 3.77
CA LEU A 350 13.04 -23.50 2.95
C LEU A 350 13.61 -23.55 1.52
N THR A 351 13.58 -24.75 0.92
CA THR A 351 13.97 -24.95 -0.49
C THR A 351 12.95 -24.35 -1.47
N THR A 352 11.69 -24.31 -1.05
CA THR A 352 10.59 -23.62 -1.70
C THR A 352 9.90 -22.75 -0.67
N CYS A 353 9.66 -21.48 -0.97
CA CYS A 353 9.06 -20.52 -0.06
C CYS A 353 7.57 -20.78 0.14
N THR A 354 7.27 -21.84 0.89
CA THR A 354 5.94 -22.25 1.34
C THR A 354 5.96 -22.35 2.86
N ILE A 355 5.38 -21.37 3.53
CA ILE A 355 5.38 -21.23 5.00
C ILE A 355 4.03 -21.72 5.51
N GLN A 356 4.02 -22.63 6.47
CA GLN A 356 2.79 -22.98 7.19
C GLN A 356 2.47 -21.87 8.19
N THR A 357 1.28 -21.29 8.11
CA THR A 357 0.84 -20.18 8.98
C THR A 357 -0.17 -20.59 10.05
N SER A 358 -0.88 -21.70 9.82
CA SER A 358 -1.76 -22.33 10.81
C SER A 358 -1.54 -23.84 10.83
N ASN A 359 -1.60 -24.43 12.03
CA ASN A 359 -1.51 -25.87 12.25
C ASN A 359 -2.79 -26.37 12.93
N ASN A 360 -3.61 -27.10 12.19
CA ASN A 360 -4.88 -27.65 12.65
C ASN A 360 -5.78 -26.60 13.34
N GLY A 361 -5.94 -25.43 12.73
CA GLY A 361 -6.74 -24.32 13.25
C GLY A 361 -6.02 -23.45 14.29
N THR A 362 -4.80 -23.81 14.69
CA THR A 362 -4.00 -22.99 15.63
C THR A 362 -3.11 -22.04 14.83
N PRO A 363 -3.31 -20.72 14.95
CA PRO A 363 -2.47 -19.75 14.26
C PRO A 363 -1.05 -19.74 14.83
N LEU A 364 -0.04 -19.72 13.96
CA LEU A 364 1.37 -19.80 14.35
C LEU A 364 2.03 -18.44 14.56
N PHE A 365 1.44 -17.38 13.98
CA PHE A 365 2.02 -16.04 13.93
C PHE A 365 1.01 -14.93 14.27
N ASN A 366 0.02 -15.25 15.11
CA ASN A 366 -1.04 -14.31 15.47
C ASN A 366 -0.46 -13.07 16.17
N GLY A 367 -0.68 -11.89 15.58
CA GLY A 367 -0.10 -10.63 16.04
C GLY A 367 1.43 -10.60 16.01
N GLN A 368 2.05 -11.31 15.07
CA GLN A 368 3.51 -11.37 14.94
C GLN A 368 3.95 -11.04 13.52
N TRP A 369 5.16 -10.49 13.40
CA TRP A 369 5.83 -10.26 12.13
C TRP A 369 6.65 -11.46 11.69
N LEU A 370 6.51 -11.79 10.41
CA LEU A 370 7.45 -12.61 9.65
C LEU A 370 8.22 -11.75 8.67
N ASP A 371 9.55 -11.80 8.72
CA ASP A 371 10.44 -11.23 7.70
C ASP A 371 10.93 -12.36 6.80
N ILE A 372 10.57 -12.33 5.52
CA ILE A 372 10.87 -13.35 4.51
C ILE A 372 11.93 -12.80 3.56
N SER A 373 13.11 -13.39 3.55
CA SER A 373 14.23 -13.02 2.69
C SER A 373 14.40 -14.00 1.53
N ILE A 374 14.46 -13.48 0.31
CA ILE A 374 14.64 -14.24 -0.94
C ILE A 374 15.83 -13.68 -1.71
N GLY A 375 16.83 -14.50 -1.98
CA GLY A 375 17.92 -14.12 -2.88
C GLY A 375 17.45 -14.05 -4.34
N LEU A 376 17.64 -12.89 -4.97
CA LEU A 376 17.43 -12.72 -6.40
C LEU A 376 18.64 -13.28 -7.15
N PRO A 377 18.47 -14.24 -8.08
CA PRO A 377 19.56 -14.73 -8.90
C PRO A 377 20.28 -13.59 -9.64
N THR A 378 21.58 -13.73 -9.91
CA THR A 378 22.33 -12.75 -10.71
C THR A 378 21.83 -12.63 -12.14
N ASN A 379 21.11 -13.65 -12.63
CA ASN A 379 20.41 -13.67 -13.91
C ASN A 379 18.90 -13.46 -13.76
N TYR A 380 18.44 -12.88 -12.64
CA TYR A 380 17.04 -12.50 -12.48
C TYR A 380 16.65 -11.51 -13.60
N ALA A 381 15.62 -11.87 -14.35
CA ALA A 381 15.17 -11.11 -15.51
C ALA A 381 13.64 -11.07 -15.53
N CYS A 382 13.11 -9.90 -15.85
CA CYS A 382 11.68 -9.63 -15.98
C CYS A 382 11.48 -8.37 -16.83
N THR A 383 10.22 -8.07 -17.20
CA THR A 383 9.92 -6.89 -18.02
C THR A 383 8.85 -6.04 -17.35
N VAL A 384 9.27 -4.87 -16.83
CA VAL A 384 8.37 -3.86 -16.25
C VAL A 384 7.36 -3.39 -17.31
N GLY A 385 6.13 -3.09 -16.87
CA GLY A 385 5.06 -2.62 -17.76
C GLY A 385 4.34 -3.69 -18.57
N THR A 386 4.68 -4.97 -18.38
CA THR A 386 3.92 -6.12 -18.93
C THR A 386 3.29 -6.93 -17.79
N LEU A 387 2.29 -7.75 -18.09
CA LEU A 387 1.69 -8.68 -17.12
C LEU A 387 1.99 -10.13 -17.51
N PRO A 388 2.52 -10.97 -16.59
CA PRO A 388 2.85 -10.65 -15.19
C PRO A 388 4.13 -9.81 -15.02
N GLY A 389 4.96 -9.65 -16.06
CA GLY A 389 6.13 -8.76 -16.05
C GLY A 389 7.10 -9.02 -14.90
N CYS A 390 7.29 -8.01 -14.05
CA CYS A 390 8.12 -8.08 -12.85
C CYS A 390 7.33 -8.32 -11.55
N TRP A 391 6.03 -8.63 -11.66
CA TRP A 391 5.17 -8.83 -10.49
C TRP A 391 5.30 -10.23 -9.91
N TRP A 392 5.75 -10.26 -8.66
CA TRP A 392 5.69 -11.44 -7.80
C TRP A 392 4.28 -11.62 -7.28
N THR A 393 3.92 -12.87 -6.99
CA THR A 393 2.62 -13.20 -6.40
C THR A 393 2.78 -13.96 -5.10
N ILE A 394 1.73 -13.88 -4.29
CA ILE A 394 1.61 -14.55 -3.01
C ILE A 394 0.32 -15.37 -3.04
N ASN A 395 0.46 -16.66 -2.78
CA ASN A 395 -0.64 -17.61 -2.78
C ASN A 395 -0.93 -18.03 -1.35
N TYR A 396 -2.17 -17.81 -0.92
CA TYR A 396 -2.66 -18.34 0.33
C TYR A 396 -3.52 -19.58 0.07
N GLN A 397 -3.28 -20.64 0.84
CA GLN A 397 -4.08 -21.86 0.88
C GLN A 397 -4.55 -22.09 2.30
N PHE A 398 -5.84 -22.22 2.49
CA PHE A 398 -6.50 -22.40 3.76
C PHE A 398 -7.19 -23.77 3.79
N GLY A 399 -7.20 -24.42 4.96
CA GLY A 399 -8.01 -25.61 5.22
C GLY A 399 -9.52 -25.31 5.41
N GLY A 400 -9.96 -24.08 5.13
CA GLY A 400 -11.32 -23.60 5.31
C GLY A 400 -11.52 -22.21 4.70
N GLN A 401 -12.59 -21.52 5.09
CA GLN A 401 -12.85 -20.13 4.69
C GLN A 401 -12.06 -19.19 5.61
N PRO A 402 -11.02 -18.49 5.13
CA PRO A 402 -10.33 -17.51 5.94
C PRO A 402 -11.21 -16.26 6.13
N ASN A 403 -11.13 -15.66 7.32
CA ASN A 403 -11.51 -14.27 7.56
C ASN A 403 -10.31 -13.62 8.23
N ASP A 404 -9.31 -13.33 7.41
CA ASP A 404 -8.02 -12.92 7.93
C ASP A 404 -7.71 -11.48 7.49
N ARG A 405 -6.96 -10.78 8.33
CA ARG A 405 -6.46 -9.46 8.03
C ARG A 405 -4.97 -9.50 8.26
N THR A 406 -4.23 -9.04 7.27
CA THR A 406 -2.78 -9.10 7.29
C THR A 406 -2.22 -7.79 6.81
N THR A 407 -1.04 -7.41 7.30
CA THR A 407 -0.35 -6.19 6.86
C THR A 407 0.98 -6.55 6.23
N TRP A 408 1.20 -6.07 5.00
CA TRP A 408 2.34 -6.46 4.18
C TRP A 408 3.22 -5.25 3.89
N SER A 409 4.53 -5.48 3.79
CA SER A 409 5.49 -4.55 3.19
C SER A 409 6.56 -5.33 2.41
N ALA A 410 7.24 -4.64 1.51
CA ALA A 410 8.23 -5.21 0.61
C ALA A 410 9.38 -4.24 0.36
N GLN A 411 10.62 -4.74 0.34
CA GLN A 411 11.80 -3.93 0.08
C GLN A 411 12.94 -4.73 -0.56
N ILE A 412 13.92 -4.03 -1.13
CA ILE A 412 15.16 -4.63 -1.63
C ILE A 412 16.31 -4.28 -0.67
N ILE A 413 16.95 -5.31 -0.15
CA ILE A 413 18.13 -5.20 0.71
C ILE A 413 19.39 -5.39 -0.14
N GLY A 414 20.39 -4.53 0.10
CA GLY A 414 21.70 -4.59 -0.58
C GLY A 414 21.92 -3.55 -1.67
N ASP A 415 21.08 -2.51 -1.75
CA ASP A 415 21.27 -1.36 -2.65
C ASP A 415 22.01 -0.24 -1.90
N PRO A 416 23.30 0.02 -2.18
CA PRO A 416 23.92 1.26 -1.75
C PRO A 416 23.38 2.42 -2.58
N VAL A 417 23.06 3.55 -1.94
CA VAL A 417 23.03 4.84 -2.65
C VAL A 417 24.45 5.11 -3.12
N HIS A 418 24.65 5.33 -4.42
CA HIS A 418 25.97 5.72 -4.92
C HIS A 418 25.89 7.00 -5.76
N LEU A 419 26.99 7.75 -5.73
CA LEU A 419 27.18 8.94 -6.56
C LEU A 419 28.12 8.57 -7.70
N VAL A 420 27.65 8.67 -8.94
CA VAL A 420 28.50 8.62 -10.12
C VAL A 420 28.87 10.04 -10.50
N ARG A 421 30.13 10.26 -10.86
CA ARG A 421 30.53 11.51 -11.49
C ARG A 421 29.90 11.58 -12.87
N ASP A 422 29.25 12.70 -13.20
CA ASP A 422 28.84 12.93 -14.59
C ASP A 422 30.11 12.98 -15.45
N GLY A 423 30.09 12.21 -16.55
CA GLY A 423 31.21 12.06 -17.49
C GLY A 423 31.61 13.35 -18.19
#